data_AF-A0A4V6A450-F1
#
_entry.id   AF-A0A4V6A450-F1
#
_cell.length_a   1.000
_cell.length_b   1.000
_cell.length_c   1.000
_cell.angle_alpha   90.00
_cell.angle_beta   90.00
_cell.angle_gamma   90.00
#
_symmetry.space_group_name_H-M   'P 1'
#
loop_
_entity.id
_entity.type
_entity.pdbx_description
1 polymer ?
#
loop_
_entity_poly.entity_id
_entity_poly.type
_entity_poly.pdbx_seq_one_letter_code
_entity_poly.pdbx_strand_id
1 'polypeptide(L)'
;MALVFSKFLTADDIERGLCIPGCSLGPLPFEEGQSMNMHVHDGNGQEWIFSCTIKRNQSMGHFLSVGWNKFVRERDLRVDDKVTIHEEAMKNQATGTCIKVEVKRKIRLFGEDVWAAV
;
A
#
# COMPACT_ATOMS: atom_id res chain seq x y z
N MET A 1 0.70 -4.26 -15.58
CA MET A 1 0.89 -4.01 -14.14
C MET A 1 2.00 -2.98 -14.00
N ALA A 2 1.69 -1.81 -13.47
CA ALA A 2 2.62 -0.72 -13.23
C ALA A 2 2.88 -0.58 -11.72
N LEU A 3 4.13 -0.36 -11.33
CA LEU A 3 4.49 -0.12 -9.92
C LEU A 3 4.06 1.29 -9.53
N VAL A 4 3.26 1.41 -8.47
CA VAL A 4 2.87 2.71 -7.89
C VAL A 4 3.74 3.02 -6.68
N PHE A 5 3.90 2.04 -5.79
CA PHE A 5 4.59 2.25 -4.52
C PHE A 5 5.20 0.95 -3.98
N SER A 6 6.36 1.03 -3.36
CA SER A 6 6.96 -0.09 -2.63
C SER A 6 7.81 0.42 -1.48
N LYS A 7 7.72 -0.23 -0.32
CA LYS A 7 8.64 0.00 0.80
C LYS A 7 8.70 -1.21 1.73
N PHE A 8 9.71 -1.22 2.59
CA PHE A 8 9.72 -2.05 3.79
C PHE A 8 8.95 -1.33 4.90
N LEU A 9 8.15 -2.09 5.63
CA LEU A 9 7.30 -1.55 6.69
C LEU A 9 8.14 -1.22 7.93
N THR A 10 7.94 0.00 8.44
CA THR A 10 8.50 0.44 9.72
C THR A 10 7.49 0.20 10.85
N ALA A 11 7.93 0.38 12.10
CA ALA A 11 7.03 0.33 13.25
C ALA A 11 5.87 1.33 13.13
N ASP A 12 6.14 2.54 12.62
CA ASP A 12 5.09 3.55 12.40
C ASP A 12 4.05 3.09 11.37
N ASP A 13 4.44 2.40 10.30
CA ASP A 13 3.48 1.90 9.30
C ASP A 13 2.52 0.86 9.90
N ILE A 14 3.03 0.04 10.83
CA ILE A 14 2.28 -1.01 11.52
C ILE A 14 1.35 -0.41 12.58
N GLU A 15 1.85 0.53 13.39
CA GLU A 15 1.13 1.08 14.54
C GLU A 15 0.20 2.24 14.15
N ARG A 16 0.68 3.17 13.31
CA ARG A 16 0.01 4.44 13.00
C ARG A 16 -0.65 4.44 11.62
N GLY A 17 -0.19 3.57 10.73
CA GLY A 17 -0.71 3.42 9.36
C GLY A 17 0.31 3.83 8.30
N LEU A 18 0.09 3.34 7.08
CA LEU A 18 1.02 3.52 5.97
C LEU A 18 1.01 4.97 5.48
N CYS A 19 2.20 5.53 5.25
CA CYS A 19 2.39 6.82 4.60
C CYS A 19 2.93 6.63 3.18
N ILE A 20 2.19 7.12 2.19
CA ILE A 20 2.62 7.12 0.78
C ILE A 20 2.99 8.56 0.39
N PRO A 21 4.25 8.85 0.06
CA PRO A 21 4.65 10.17 -0.41
C PRO A 21 3.86 10.61 -1.64
N GLY A 22 3.45 11.87 -1.68
CA GLY A 22 2.67 12.42 -2.80
C GLY A 22 3.42 12.35 -4.13
N CYS A 23 4.75 12.35 -4.14
CA CYS A 23 5.55 12.18 -5.36
C CYS A 23 5.46 10.76 -5.97
N SER A 24 5.03 9.76 -5.20
CA SER A 24 4.77 8.40 -5.69
C SER A 24 3.38 8.26 -6.32
N LEU A 25 2.51 9.21 -6.06
CA LEU A 25 1.17 9.28 -6.61
C LEU A 25 1.23 10.30 -7.75
N GLY A 26 0.55 10.04 -8.86
CA GLY A 26 0.48 11.00 -9.97
C GLY A 26 -0.15 12.35 -9.52
N PRO A 27 -0.56 13.21 -10.46
CA PRO A 27 -1.26 14.44 -10.10
C PRO A 27 -2.59 14.12 -9.41
N LEU A 28 -2.59 14.09 -8.08
CA LEU A 28 -3.78 14.04 -7.25
C LEU A 28 -4.27 15.46 -6.98
N PRO A 29 -5.57 15.67 -6.76
CA PRO A 29 -6.06 16.91 -6.19
C PRO A 29 -5.63 16.98 -4.72
N PHE A 30 -4.44 17.54 -4.47
CA PHE A 30 -3.76 17.58 -3.18
C PHE A 30 -4.34 18.62 -2.21
N GLU A 31 -5.67 18.67 -2.07
CA GLU A 31 -6.30 19.46 -1.01
C GLU A 31 -6.09 18.75 0.33
N GLU A 32 -5.45 19.44 1.27
CA GLU A 32 -5.17 18.90 2.61
C GLU A 32 -6.48 18.63 3.36
N GLY A 33 -6.54 17.48 4.05
CA GLY A 33 -7.74 17.03 4.79
C GLY A 33 -8.76 16.30 3.92
N GLN A 34 -8.63 16.33 2.58
CA GLN A 34 -9.49 15.54 1.71
C GLN A 34 -9.31 14.05 2.00
N SER A 35 -10.43 13.36 2.19
CA SER A 35 -10.48 11.93 2.47
C SER A 35 -11.14 11.18 1.33
N MET A 36 -10.63 9.98 1.03
CA MET A 36 -11.09 9.10 -0.04
C MET A 36 -10.92 7.64 0.35
N ASN A 37 -11.63 6.75 -0.31
CA ASN A 37 -11.44 5.31 -0.15
C ASN A 37 -10.59 4.77 -1.30
N MET A 38 -9.50 4.08 -0.97
CA MET A 38 -8.68 3.36 -1.92
C MET A 38 -9.09 1.88 -1.91
N HIS A 39 -9.64 1.42 -3.03
CA HIS A 39 -10.03 0.03 -3.24
C HIS A 39 -8.84 -0.76 -3.79
N VAL A 40 -8.37 -1.75 -3.06
CA VAL A 40 -7.23 -2.59 -3.46
C VAL A 40 -7.59 -4.06 -3.39
N HIS A 41 -7.01 -4.87 -4.28
CA HIS A 41 -7.17 -6.32 -4.26
C HIS A 41 -5.87 -6.99 -3.84
N ASP A 42 -5.93 -7.96 -2.94
CA ASP A 42 -4.75 -8.73 -2.56
C ASP A 42 -4.47 -9.88 -3.55
N GLY A 43 -3.40 -10.64 -3.30
CA GLY A 43 -3.00 -11.78 -4.12
C GLY A 43 -4.04 -12.92 -4.18
N ASN A 44 -4.98 -12.97 -3.23
CA ASN A 44 -6.07 -13.94 -3.20
C ASN A 44 -7.33 -13.42 -3.92
N GLY A 45 -7.29 -12.19 -4.44
CA GLY A 45 -8.42 -11.53 -5.07
C GLY A 45 -9.42 -10.93 -4.08
N GLN A 46 -9.12 -10.92 -2.78
CA GLN A 46 -9.97 -10.28 -1.78
C GLN A 46 -9.83 -8.75 -1.89
N GLU A 47 -10.97 -8.06 -1.97
CA GLU A 47 -11.01 -6.61 -1.93
C GLU A 47 -10.81 -6.09 -0.51
N TRP A 48 -10.00 -5.05 -0.40
CA TRP A 48 -9.76 -4.26 0.80
C TRP A 48 -10.03 -2.79 0.50
N ILE A 49 -10.69 -2.12 1.43
CA ILE A 49 -10.97 -0.69 1.35
C ILE A 49 -10.14 0.01 2.41
N PHE A 50 -9.20 0.84 1.97
CA PHE A 50 -8.39 1.66 2.87
C PHE A 50 -8.94 3.09 2.88
N SER A 51 -9.25 3.61 4.06
CA SER A 51 -9.53 5.04 4.20
C SER A 51 -8.23 5.81 4.04
N CYS A 52 -8.23 6.82 3.19
CA CYS A 52 -7.04 7.60 2.89
C CYS A 52 -7.33 9.08 3.12
N THR A 53 -6.39 9.79 3.73
CA THR A 53 -6.49 11.24 3.93
C THR A 53 -5.23 11.91 3.42
N ILE A 54 -5.39 12.95 2.61
CA ILE A 54 -4.26 13.77 2.16
C ILE A 54 -3.82 14.65 3.32
N LYS A 55 -2.54 14.55 3.68
CA LYS A 55 -1.91 15.35 4.72
C LYS A 55 -0.70 16.08 4.16
N ARG A 56 -0.28 17.14 4.84
CA ARG A 56 0.95 17.86 4.53
C ARG A 56 1.83 17.91 5.79
N ASN A 57 3.13 17.70 5.62
CA ASN A 57 4.10 18.07 6.64
C ASN A 57 5.26 18.84 5.98
N GLN A 58 6.05 19.55 6.80
CA GLN A 58 7.15 20.38 6.31
C GLN A 58 8.34 19.60 5.73
N SER A 59 8.59 18.36 6.18
CA SER A 59 9.74 17.54 5.76
C SER A 59 9.47 16.64 4.54
N MET A 60 8.25 16.15 4.37
CA MET A 60 7.83 15.21 3.33
C MET A 60 6.91 15.85 2.27
N GLY A 61 6.42 17.06 2.52
CA GLY A 61 5.40 17.69 1.67
C GLY A 61 4.05 17.01 1.81
N HIS A 62 3.32 16.87 0.69
CA HIS A 62 2.06 16.14 0.66
C HIS A 62 2.29 14.63 0.72
N PHE A 63 1.47 13.94 1.50
CA PHE A 63 1.46 12.48 1.57
C PHE A 63 0.04 11.96 1.82
N LEU A 64 -0.19 10.72 1.41
CA LEU A 64 -1.42 10.00 1.68
C LEU A 64 -1.24 9.19 2.96
N SER A 65 -2.04 9.52 3.98
CA SER A 65 -2.16 8.75 5.22
C SER A 65 -3.18 7.65 5.00
N VAL A 66 -2.76 6.38 5.07
CA VAL A 66 -3.60 5.22 4.75
C VAL A 66 -4.00 4.48 6.03
N GLY A 67 -5.30 4.49 6.31
CA GLY A 67 -5.96 3.78 7.42
C GLY A 67 -6.11 2.30 7.15
N TRP A 68 -4.99 1.57 7.15
CA TRP A 68 -4.94 0.15 6.79
C TRP A 68 -4.79 -0.81 7.99
N ASN A 69 -4.92 -0.33 9.22
CA ASN A 69 -4.58 -1.12 10.43
C ASN A 69 -5.41 -2.41 10.56
N LYS A 70 -6.61 -2.48 9.97
CA LYS A 70 -7.39 -3.73 9.89
C LYS A 70 -6.65 -4.78 9.03
N PHE A 71 -6.16 -4.38 7.86
CA PHE A 71 -5.35 -5.22 6.98
C PHE A 71 -4.06 -5.69 7.65
N VAL A 72 -3.36 -4.79 8.35
CA VAL A 72 -2.16 -5.12 9.15
C VAL A 72 -2.45 -6.26 10.12
N ARG A 73 -3.53 -6.16 10.90
CA ARG A 73 -3.89 -7.19 11.90
C ARG A 73 -4.32 -8.51 11.25
N GLU A 74 -5.16 -8.46 10.21
CA GLU A 74 -5.71 -9.68 9.59
C GLU A 74 -4.71 -10.42 8.71
N ARG A 75 -3.68 -9.73 8.19
CA ARG A 75 -2.57 -10.35 7.45
C ARG A 75 -1.33 -10.57 8.32
N ASP A 76 -1.41 -10.29 9.62
CA ASP A 76 -0.27 -10.39 10.55
C ASP A 76 0.98 -9.68 10.00
N LEU A 77 0.84 -8.46 9.47
CA LEU A 77 1.97 -7.71 8.91
C LEU A 77 2.94 -7.30 10.00
N ARG A 78 4.23 -7.32 9.67
CA ARG A 78 5.34 -7.06 10.59
C ARG A 78 6.31 -6.04 10.00
N VAL A 79 7.13 -5.48 10.90
CA VAL A 79 8.30 -4.69 10.50
C VAL A 79 9.17 -5.53 9.55
N ASP A 80 9.74 -4.86 8.54
CA ASP A 80 10.54 -5.43 7.45
C ASP A 80 9.79 -6.28 6.42
N ASP A 81 8.48 -6.49 6.57
CA ASP A 81 7.68 -6.95 5.43
C ASP A 81 7.75 -5.93 4.30
N LYS A 82 7.78 -6.41 3.06
CA LYS A 82 7.78 -5.57 1.87
C LYS A 82 6.36 -5.44 1.35
N VAL A 83 5.80 -4.24 1.42
CA VAL A 83 4.54 -3.91 0.75
C VAL A 83 4.83 -3.37 -0.65
N THR A 84 4.00 -3.78 -1.61
CA THR A 84 4.03 -3.27 -2.97
C THR A 84 2.62 -3.01 -3.46
N ILE A 85 2.36 -1.82 -3.99
CA ILE A 85 1.10 -1.41 -4.58
C ILE A 85 1.30 -1.24 -6.09
N HIS A 86 0.42 -1.85 -6.87
CA HIS A 86 0.46 -1.85 -8.31
C HIS A 86 -0.87 -1.41 -8.91
N GLU A 87 -0.80 -0.87 -10.12
CA GLU A 87 -1.96 -0.62 -10.96
C GLU A 87 -1.99 -1.64 -12.11
N GLU A 88 -3.14 -2.26 -12.35
CA GLU A 88 -3.34 -3.23 -13.43
C GLU A 88 -4.55 -2.85 -14.30
N ALA A 89 -4.40 -2.95 -15.62
CA ALA A 89 -5.50 -2.75 -16.55
C ALA A 89 -6.48 -3.92 -16.45
N MET A 90 -7.78 -3.63 -16.29
CA MET A 90 -8.80 -4.68 -16.32
C MET A 90 -8.91 -5.26 -17.73
N LYS A 91 -8.78 -6.58 -17.86
CA LYS A 91 -8.82 -7.29 -19.14
C LYS A 91 -10.19 -7.22 -19.85
N ASN A 92 -11.27 -6.87 -19.14
CA ASN A 92 -12.65 -7.08 -19.61
C ASN A 92 -13.50 -5.80 -19.75
N GLN A 93 -12.96 -4.61 -19.45
CA GLN A 93 -13.70 -3.35 -19.64
C GLN A 93 -12.77 -2.26 -20.17
N ALA A 94 -13.24 -1.53 -21.18
CA ALA A 94 -12.44 -0.67 -22.03
C ALA A 94 -11.77 0.54 -21.34
N THR A 95 -11.91 0.76 -20.03
CA THR A 95 -11.38 1.97 -19.35
C THR A 95 -11.12 1.83 -17.84
N GLY A 96 -11.02 0.62 -17.28
CA GLY A 96 -10.82 0.43 -15.83
C GLY A 96 -9.40 -0.01 -15.46
N THR A 97 -8.76 0.66 -14.50
CA THR A 97 -7.60 0.13 -13.77
C THR A 97 -8.01 -0.36 -12.39
N CYS A 98 -7.41 -1.44 -11.91
CA CYS A 98 -7.54 -1.91 -10.54
C CYS A 98 -6.22 -1.74 -9.79
N ILE A 99 -6.32 -1.46 -8.50
CA ILE A 99 -5.16 -1.38 -7.62
C ILE A 99 -4.98 -2.73 -6.93
N LYS A 100 -3.75 -3.24 -6.92
CA LYS A 100 -3.36 -4.46 -6.22
C LYS A 100 -2.39 -4.15 -5.10
N VAL A 101 -2.51 -4.89 -3.99
CA VAL A 101 -1.56 -4.87 -2.87
C VAL A 101 -0.93 -6.24 -2.71
N GLU A 102 0.39 -6.28 -2.69
CA GLU A 102 1.19 -7.47 -2.43
C GLU A 102 2.05 -7.23 -1.19
N VAL A 103 2.12 -8.22 -0.30
CA VAL A 103 3.01 -8.20 0.84
C VAL A 103 3.89 -9.44 0.77
N LYS A 104 5.21 -9.22 0.92
CA LYS A 104 6.19 -10.31 1.00
C LYS A 104 6.97 -10.23 2.30
N ARG A 105 7.13 -11.37 2.96
CA ARG A 105 7.96 -11.53 4.15
C ARG A 105 9.26 -12.23 3.80
N LYS A 106 10.35 -11.71 4.34
CA LYS A 106 11.66 -12.37 4.30
C LYS A 106 11.67 -13.53 5.30
N ILE A 107 11.96 -14.72 4.83
CA ILE A 107 12.12 -15.93 5.63
C ILE A 107 13.50 -16.52 5.36
N ARG A 108 14.17 -17.04 6.40
CA ARG A 108 15.45 -17.73 6.24
C ARG A 108 15.22 -19.24 6.26
N LEU A 109 15.48 -19.89 5.13
CA LEU A 109 15.35 -21.34 4.95
C LEU A 109 16.68 -21.90 4.50
N PHE A 110 17.17 -22.94 5.18
CA PHE A 110 18.44 -23.62 4.85
C PHE A 110 19.66 -22.68 4.72
N GLY A 111 19.66 -21.57 5.46
CA GLY A 111 20.74 -20.59 5.43
C GLY A 111 20.59 -19.50 4.35
N GLU A 112 19.58 -19.60 3.48
CA GLU A 112 19.28 -18.64 2.41
C GLU A 112 18.05 -17.79 2.73
N ASP A 113 18.06 -16.56 2.21
CA ASP A 113 16.97 -15.62 2.36
C ASP A 113 15.98 -15.77 1.20
N VAL A 114 14.71 -16.09 1.51
CA VAL A 114 13.62 -16.26 0.55
C VAL A 114 12.49 -15.28 0.88
N TRP A 115 11.76 -14.81 -0.15
CA TRP A 115 10.61 -13.93 0.01
C TRP A 115 9.31 -14.68 -0.27
N ALA A 116 8.47 -14.84 0.75
CA ALA A 116 7.17 -15.51 0.63
C ALA A 116 6.03 -14.50 0.69
N ALA A 117 4.92 -14.78 0.01
CA ALA A 117 3.70 -13.99 0.14
C ALA A 117 3.10 -14.13 1.55
N VAL A 118 2.49 -13.06 2.05
CA VAL A 118 1.77 -13.00 3.32
C VAL A 118 0.27 -13.08 3.10
#